data_AF-C6E6Q5-F1
#
_entry.id   AF-C6E6Q5-F1
#
_cell.length_a   1.000
_cell.length_b   1.000
_cell.length_c   1.000
_cell.angle_alpha   90.00
_cell.angle_beta   90.00
_cell.angle_gamma   90.00
#
_symmetry.space_group_name_H-M   'P 1'
#
loop_
_entity.id
_entity.type
_entity.pdbx_description
1 polymer ?
#
loop_
_entity_poly.entity_id
_entity_poly.type
_entity_poly.pdbx_seq_one_letter_code
_entity_poly.pdbx_strand_id
1 'polypeptide(L)'
;MKDVFEYLVDGTSGLAPGGVEGAAIVTGVCSLGEVGKGYLLGKSSNLPALLGVGPLTDRLRDVFATAGQAAVVIAVPVAGLAGGYITPVNQVGAGPVGVASGVPVANATAKVVIVAGGAPGVATAKVSLDGGVTFGLVAAVPVNGQIAIDATGVTLVLEAGDLVADDSYSFLVRMPIGPVTKVGAGPDITAEGVVKAGADVILLITGAGARNVGTYQLSLDGGDSWSGIKTIPVDGLIAVGSTGVVITWPVGAAVAGDSYSFEVLAPVPTVTGVLEALEVPLSLYDVEFVYVAGPSDSTDWAALGVKADLLWNAHRPTFFLAETRLPYDNETIDDWTAAMVAERQGFAHRFVSVCAAFGEISDSTGLRITRNAAGLAAGRLLAIPVMRALGRVRDGNIAQLSLPVEYTEAHQDQLEKSAFITAKRYAGLSGVYWGDEKTMADVTSDYQYLTVLRVVFKAIRKARIAALKSMYDEAGDPTLGESAGGLAYLQLNIENALNTLVRAVPSEMAAHQVLIPEGQDIVNNGVAVEMTLIGVPIIRSIKLYASYVYAGGAFDPRLA
;
A
#
# COMPACT_ATOMS: atom_id res chain seq x y z
N MET A 1 -17.89 -32.82 -47.25
CA MET A 1 -18.94 -32.85 -46.23
C MET A 1 -18.92 -31.47 -45.59
N LYS A 2 -19.95 -30.65 -45.84
CA LYS A 2 -20.04 -29.30 -45.27
C LYS A 2 -20.64 -29.48 -43.88
N ASP A 3 -19.84 -29.24 -42.86
CA ASP A 3 -20.23 -29.39 -41.47
C ASP A 3 -20.36 -28.02 -40.79
N VAL A 4 -21.09 -27.99 -39.69
CA VAL A 4 -21.27 -26.80 -38.85
C VAL A 4 -20.13 -26.80 -37.83
N PHE A 5 -19.26 -25.78 -37.90
CA PHE A 5 -18.29 -25.51 -36.85
C PHE A 5 -18.80 -24.36 -35.99
N GLU A 6 -19.00 -24.65 -34.72
CA GLU A 6 -19.30 -23.66 -33.69
C GLU A 6 -17.98 -23.12 -33.15
N TYR A 7 -17.76 -21.81 -33.35
CA TYR A 7 -16.66 -21.09 -32.72
C TYR A 7 -17.25 -20.27 -31.59
N LEU A 8 -16.90 -20.62 -30.35
CA LEU A 8 -17.15 -19.76 -29.20
C LEU A 8 -16.03 -18.70 -29.19
N VAL A 9 -16.27 -17.57 -29.85
CA VAL A 9 -15.48 -16.36 -29.62
C VAL A 9 -16.10 -15.67 -28.43
N ASP A 10 -15.53 -15.91 -27.25
CA ASP A 10 -15.86 -15.17 -26.03
C ASP A 10 -15.41 -13.71 -26.21
N GLY A 11 -16.32 -12.89 -26.73
CA GLY A 11 -16.19 -11.45 -26.69
C GLY A 11 -16.56 -10.95 -25.30
N THR A 12 -15.56 -10.69 -24.47
CA THR A 12 -15.68 -9.91 -23.23
C THR A 12 -16.64 -10.51 -22.19
N SER A 13 -16.46 -11.77 -21.81
CA SER A 13 -16.92 -12.24 -20.49
C SER A 13 -16.02 -11.63 -19.41
N GLY A 14 -16.37 -10.44 -18.93
CA GLY A 14 -15.63 -9.76 -17.87
C GLY A 14 -16.57 -8.91 -17.04
N LEU A 15 -17.07 -9.51 -15.96
CA LEU A 15 -17.98 -8.94 -14.94
C LEU A 15 -19.46 -8.90 -15.38
N ALA A 16 -20.12 -10.06 -15.28
CA ALA A 16 -21.58 -10.10 -15.25
C ALA A 16 -22.10 -9.21 -14.10
N PRO A 17 -23.20 -8.45 -14.30
CA PRO A 17 -23.82 -7.64 -13.26
C PRO A 17 -24.45 -8.57 -12.21
N GLY A 18 -23.65 -9.02 -11.24
CA GLY A 18 -24.11 -9.93 -10.19
C GLY A 18 -23.04 -10.54 -9.29
N GLY A 19 -21.76 -10.51 -9.69
CA GLY A 19 -20.64 -10.97 -8.87
C GLY A 19 -19.43 -10.07 -9.06
N VAL A 20 -19.37 -8.98 -8.28
CA VAL A 20 -18.24 -8.03 -8.24
C VAL A 20 -17.16 -8.51 -7.26
N GLU A 21 -17.50 -9.48 -6.42
CA GLU A 21 -16.58 -10.19 -5.53
C GLU A 21 -15.42 -10.79 -6.31
N GLY A 22 -14.19 -10.50 -5.85
CA GLY A 22 -12.99 -10.97 -6.53
C GLY A 22 -12.62 -10.17 -7.77
N ALA A 23 -13.21 -8.97 -7.95
CA ALA A 23 -12.78 -7.99 -8.96
C ALA A 23 -12.11 -6.80 -8.28
N ALA A 24 -10.90 -6.46 -8.72
CA ALA A 24 -10.16 -5.31 -8.22
C ALA A 24 -9.53 -4.51 -9.34
N ILE A 25 -9.44 -3.19 -9.13
CA ILE A 25 -8.51 -2.35 -9.85
C ILE A 25 -7.20 -2.27 -9.06
N VAL A 26 -6.07 -2.44 -9.73
CA VAL A 26 -4.75 -2.15 -9.17
C VAL A 26 -4.15 -1.00 -9.96
N THR A 27 -3.83 0.09 -9.30
CA THR A 27 -3.39 1.32 -9.96
C THR A 27 -2.05 1.81 -9.41
N GLY A 28 -1.19 2.33 -10.28
CA GLY A 28 0.12 2.83 -9.90
C GLY A 28 1.03 3.09 -11.10
N VAL A 29 2.28 3.42 -10.83
CA VAL A 29 3.24 3.80 -11.88
C VAL A 29 3.82 2.58 -12.59
N CYS A 30 3.92 2.63 -13.92
CA CYS A 30 4.64 1.67 -14.74
C CYS A 30 5.32 2.38 -15.93
N SER A 31 6.29 1.72 -16.57
CA SER A 31 7.14 2.36 -17.59
C SER A 31 6.62 2.32 -19.03
N LEU A 32 5.60 1.50 -19.35
CA LEU A 32 5.09 1.34 -20.73
C LEU A 32 3.57 1.52 -20.88
N GLY A 33 2.79 1.33 -19.81
CA GLY A 33 1.33 1.38 -19.89
C GLY A 33 0.79 2.79 -20.19
N GLU A 34 -0.37 2.85 -20.83
CA GLU A 34 -1.09 4.10 -21.13
C GLU A 34 -1.84 4.57 -19.87
N VAL A 35 -1.57 5.81 -19.43
CA VAL A 35 -2.17 6.37 -18.21
C VAL A 35 -3.70 6.40 -18.33
N GLY A 36 -4.39 5.94 -17.28
CA GLY A 36 -5.85 5.91 -17.20
C GLY A 36 -6.54 4.79 -18.00
N LYS A 37 -5.77 3.96 -18.72
CA LYS A 37 -6.32 2.79 -19.43
C LYS A 37 -6.40 1.57 -18.52
N GLY A 38 -7.54 0.89 -18.53
CA GLY A 38 -7.71 -0.40 -17.84
C GLY A 38 -7.17 -1.57 -18.68
N TYR A 39 -6.29 -2.37 -18.10
CA TYR A 39 -5.77 -3.61 -18.68
C TYR A 39 -6.29 -4.80 -17.87
N LEU A 40 -7.05 -5.70 -18.51
CA LEU A 40 -7.49 -6.95 -17.88
C LEU A 40 -6.34 -7.95 -17.86
N LEU A 41 -5.84 -8.28 -16.68
CA LEU A 41 -4.66 -9.12 -16.49
C LEU A 41 -4.96 -10.28 -15.55
N GLY A 42 -4.43 -11.45 -15.88
CA GLY A 42 -4.43 -12.63 -15.02
C GLY A 42 -3.01 -13.11 -14.76
N LYS A 43 -2.89 -14.20 -14.00
CA LYS A 43 -1.60 -14.77 -13.57
C LYS A 43 -0.63 -15.11 -14.72
N SER A 44 -1.17 -15.45 -15.89
CA SER A 44 -0.38 -15.79 -17.09
C SER A 44 -0.09 -14.60 -18.01
N SER A 45 -0.56 -13.39 -17.67
CA SER A 45 -0.33 -12.20 -18.48
C SER A 45 1.16 -11.81 -18.50
N ASN A 46 1.66 -11.41 -19.67
CA ASN A 46 3.02 -10.92 -19.82
C ASN A 46 3.14 -9.47 -19.33
N LEU A 47 3.26 -9.28 -18.02
CA LEU A 47 3.33 -7.96 -17.38
C LEU A 47 4.48 -7.09 -17.93
N PRO A 48 5.72 -7.61 -18.12
CA PRO A 48 6.81 -6.82 -18.69
C PRO A 48 6.52 -6.27 -20.09
N ALA A 49 5.85 -7.04 -20.95
CA ALA A 49 5.52 -6.57 -22.29
C ALA A 49 4.40 -5.52 -22.31
N LEU A 50 3.44 -5.62 -21.40
CA LEU A 50 2.25 -4.75 -21.37
C LEU A 50 2.47 -3.47 -20.57
N LEU A 51 3.16 -3.57 -19.43
CA LEU A 51 3.31 -2.49 -18.45
C LEU A 51 4.78 -2.08 -18.26
N GLY A 52 5.74 -2.91 -18.69
CA GLY A 52 7.15 -2.68 -18.44
C GLY A 52 7.51 -2.95 -16.98
N VAL A 53 8.26 -2.04 -16.36
CA VAL A 53 8.69 -2.13 -14.96
C VAL A 53 8.08 -1.00 -14.13
N GLY A 54 8.17 -1.11 -12.81
CA GLY A 54 7.73 -0.09 -11.86
C GLY A 54 6.76 -0.64 -10.81
N PRO A 55 6.36 0.21 -9.84
CA PRO A 55 5.54 -0.20 -8.70
C PRO A 55 4.29 -0.99 -9.09
N LEU A 56 3.54 -0.56 -10.11
CA LEU A 56 2.34 -1.27 -10.55
C LEU A 56 2.67 -2.70 -11.02
N THR A 57 3.71 -2.87 -11.83
CA THR A 57 4.13 -4.19 -12.31
C THR A 57 4.53 -5.09 -11.14
N ASP A 58 5.29 -4.56 -10.19
CA ASP A 58 5.77 -5.30 -9.02
C ASP A 58 4.61 -5.71 -8.11
N ARG A 59 3.67 -4.80 -7.85
CA ARG A 59 2.45 -5.08 -7.08
C ARG A 59 1.54 -6.08 -7.75
N LEU A 60 1.45 -6.08 -9.08
CA LEU A 60 0.69 -7.11 -9.79
C LEU A 60 1.32 -8.50 -9.63
N ARG A 61 2.66 -8.61 -9.59
CA ARG A 61 3.33 -9.89 -9.27
C ARG A 61 2.95 -10.36 -7.86
N ASP A 62 2.97 -9.46 -6.88
CA ASP A 62 2.58 -9.76 -5.50
C ASP A 62 1.11 -10.23 -5.42
N VAL A 63 0.21 -9.52 -6.10
CA VAL A 63 -1.21 -9.88 -6.21
C VAL A 63 -1.36 -11.28 -6.78
N PHE A 64 -0.76 -11.59 -7.93
CA PHE A 64 -0.90 -12.91 -8.56
C PHE A 64 -0.16 -14.04 -7.82
N ALA A 65 0.81 -13.72 -6.97
CA ALA A 65 1.49 -14.69 -6.12
C ALA A 65 0.54 -15.26 -5.04
N THR A 66 -0.40 -14.46 -4.55
CA THR A 66 -1.32 -14.81 -3.45
C THR A 66 -2.78 -14.92 -3.86
N ALA A 67 -3.13 -14.47 -5.05
CA ALA A 67 -4.44 -14.64 -5.63
C ALA A 67 -4.72 -16.08 -6.07
N GLY A 68 -6.02 -16.42 -6.16
CA GLY A 68 -6.48 -17.70 -6.69
C GLY A 68 -6.04 -17.90 -8.15
N GLN A 69 -6.05 -19.15 -8.62
CA GLN A 69 -5.53 -19.52 -9.96
C GLN A 69 -6.24 -18.80 -11.12
N ALA A 70 -7.51 -18.44 -10.94
CA ALA A 70 -8.33 -17.79 -11.95
C ALA A 70 -8.52 -16.27 -11.70
N ALA A 71 -7.70 -15.66 -10.84
CA ALA A 71 -7.84 -14.25 -10.53
C ALA A 71 -7.53 -13.37 -11.75
N VAL A 72 -8.42 -12.41 -12.01
CA VAL A 72 -8.27 -11.36 -13.01
C VAL A 72 -8.41 -10.01 -12.31
N VAL A 73 -7.51 -9.09 -12.60
CA VAL A 73 -7.54 -7.71 -12.09
C VAL A 73 -7.47 -6.71 -13.24
N ILE A 74 -7.95 -5.50 -12.99
CA ILE A 74 -7.84 -4.38 -13.93
C ILE A 74 -6.64 -3.55 -13.50
N ALA A 75 -5.53 -3.65 -14.21
CA ALA A 75 -4.39 -2.78 -13.99
C ALA A 75 -4.61 -1.41 -14.64
N VAL A 76 -4.37 -0.33 -13.91
CA VAL A 76 -4.55 1.06 -14.39
C VAL A 76 -3.25 1.83 -14.17
N PRO A 77 -2.48 2.10 -15.23
CA PRO A 77 -1.28 2.93 -15.15
C PRO A 77 -1.59 4.37 -14.72
N VAL A 78 -0.70 4.92 -13.90
CA VAL A 78 -0.75 6.30 -13.40
C VAL A 78 0.56 7.00 -13.77
N ALA A 79 0.49 8.30 -14.05
CA ALA A 79 1.69 9.11 -14.22
C ALA A 79 2.51 9.12 -12.92
N GLY A 80 3.81 8.84 -13.04
CA GLY A 80 4.73 8.86 -11.90
C GLY A 80 5.53 10.14 -11.83
N LEU A 81 5.79 10.60 -10.61
CA LEU A 81 6.83 11.57 -10.31
C LEU A 81 8.12 10.87 -9.90
N ALA A 82 9.21 11.59 -10.02
CA ALA A 82 10.49 11.17 -9.47
C ALA A 82 10.32 10.93 -7.95
N GLY A 83 10.85 9.80 -7.46
CA GLY A 83 10.87 9.51 -6.04
C GLY A 83 11.79 10.45 -5.25
N GLY A 84 12.13 10.05 -4.02
CA GLY A 84 12.88 10.89 -3.10
C GLY A 84 12.03 11.33 -1.92
N TYR A 85 12.70 11.80 -0.87
CA TYR A 85 12.03 12.21 0.35
C TYR A 85 12.89 13.21 1.14
N ILE A 86 12.21 13.93 2.01
CA ILE A 86 12.81 14.75 3.07
C ILE A 86 12.29 14.18 4.38
N THR A 87 13.18 13.81 5.29
CA THR A 87 12.75 13.23 6.56
C THR A 87 12.23 14.33 7.49
N PRO A 88 11.37 13.99 8.47
CA PRO A 88 11.09 14.90 9.58
C PRO A 88 12.37 15.45 10.21
N VAL A 89 12.31 16.68 10.68
CA VAL A 89 13.45 17.35 11.32
C VAL A 89 13.61 16.80 12.73
N ASN A 90 14.76 16.20 13.00
CA ASN A 90 15.18 15.87 14.35
C ASN A 90 15.87 17.10 14.97
N GLN A 91 15.19 17.71 15.93
CA GLN A 91 15.69 18.84 16.70
C GLN A 91 16.29 18.38 18.02
N VAL A 92 17.46 18.91 18.35
CA VAL A 92 18.07 18.81 19.68
C VAL A 92 18.29 20.23 20.19
N GLY A 93 17.55 20.61 21.25
CA GLY A 93 17.57 21.98 21.75
C GLY A 93 16.21 22.45 22.26
N ALA A 94 16.14 23.70 22.70
CA ALA A 94 14.92 24.33 23.24
C ALA A 94 14.37 25.48 22.37
N GLY A 95 15.01 25.75 21.25
CA GLY A 95 14.60 26.73 20.26
C GLY A 95 13.33 26.33 19.50
N PRO A 96 12.90 27.15 18.53
CA PRO A 96 11.66 26.93 17.79
C PRO A 96 11.68 25.61 17.02
N VAL A 97 10.50 25.01 16.84
CA VAL A 97 10.32 23.79 16.05
C VAL A 97 10.68 24.08 14.59
N GLY A 98 11.38 23.13 13.97
CA GLY A 98 11.78 23.22 12.56
C GLY A 98 11.04 22.21 11.68
N VAL A 99 10.67 22.61 10.48
CA VAL A 99 10.15 21.73 9.43
C VAL A 99 10.96 21.93 8.15
N ALA A 100 11.37 20.84 7.52
CA ALA A 100 12.07 20.88 6.24
C ALA A 100 11.07 20.72 5.10
N SER A 101 11.21 21.55 4.06
CA SER A 101 10.34 21.51 2.88
C SER A 101 11.10 21.92 1.62
N GLY A 102 10.64 21.45 0.46
CA GLY A 102 11.25 21.74 -0.83
C GLY A 102 11.19 20.55 -1.77
N VAL A 103 11.88 20.67 -2.91
CA VAL A 103 12.03 19.60 -3.89
C VAL A 103 13.50 19.20 -3.92
N PRO A 104 13.85 17.97 -3.48
CA PRO A 104 15.23 17.51 -3.49
C PRO A 104 15.86 17.56 -4.89
N VAL A 105 16.98 18.28 -5.03
CA VAL A 105 17.80 18.29 -6.25
C VAL A 105 19.24 17.79 -6.03
N ALA A 106 19.62 17.53 -4.76
CA ALA A 106 20.87 16.88 -4.38
C ALA A 106 20.67 16.05 -3.11
N ASN A 107 21.33 14.89 -3.02
CA ASN A 107 21.37 14.10 -1.79
C ASN A 107 22.17 14.82 -0.70
N ALA A 108 21.67 14.82 0.53
CA ALA A 108 22.39 15.38 1.67
C ALA A 108 21.97 14.72 2.99
N THR A 109 22.88 14.75 3.96
CA THR A 109 22.57 14.55 5.38
C THR A 109 22.70 15.91 6.05
N ALA A 110 21.61 16.67 6.06
CA ALA A 110 21.59 18.06 6.46
C ALA A 110 21.72 18.18 7.98
N LYS A 111 22.60 19.07 8.45
CA LYS A 111 22.70 19.47 9.85
C LYS A 111 22.91 20.96 9.96
N VAL A 112 21.99 21.65 10.62
CA VAL A 112 22.08 23.06 10.97
C VAL A 112 22.42 23.17 12.45
N VAL A 113 23.42 23.98 12.80
CA VAL A 113 23.79 24.26 14.19
C VAL A 113 23.75 25.76 14.42
N ILE A 114 23.00 26.19 15.44
CA ILE A 114 22.96 27.59 15.86
C ILE A 114 24.24 27.92 16.61
N VAL A 115 24.99 28.90 16.12
CA VAL A 115 26.29 29.31 16.68
C VAL A 115 26.13 30.44 17.70
N ALA A 116 25.26 31.40 17.41
CA ALA A 116 24.88 32.46 18.35
C ALA A 116 23.36 32.58 18.37
N GLY A 117 22.78 32.54 19.58
CA GLY A 117 21.33 32.65 19.78
C GLY A 117 20.81 34.09 19.68
N GLY A 118 19.48 34.22 19.71
CA GLY A 118 18.73 35.47 19.59
C GLY A 118 17.63 35.39 18.54
N ALA A 119 16.97 36.52 18.27
CA ALA A 119 15.94 36.59 17.24
C ALA A 119 16.51 36.31 15.83
N PRO A 120 15.70 35.78 14.89
CA PRO A 120 16.06 35.70 13.48
C PRO A 120 16.54 37.07 12.95
N GLY A 121 17.62 37.08 12.17
CA GLY A 121 18.34 38.27 11.72
C GLY A 121 19.52 38.67 12.61
N VAL A 122 19.53 38.25 13.89
CA VAL A 122 20.65 38.47 14.83
C VAL A 122 21.39 37.15 15.10
N ALA A 123 20.63 36.08 15.30
CA ALA A 123 21.20 34.75 15.48
C ALA A 123 22.02 34.32 14.25
N THR A 124 23.01 33.47 14.48
CA THR A 124 23.86 32.91 13.41
C THR A 124 23.84 31.39 13.44
N ALA A 125 23.96 30.77 12.28
CA ALA A 125 23.97 29.32 12.11
C ALA A 125 25.04 28.91 11.10
N LYS A 126 25.43 27.63 11.17
CA LYS A 126 26.25 26.96 10.16
C LYS A 126 25.53 25.72 9.66
N VAL A 127 25.67 25.44 8.36
CA VAL A 127 25.01 24.32 7.67
C VAL A 127 26.07 23.29 7.27
N SER A 128 25.70 22.03 7.37
CA SER A 128 26.47 20.87 6.91
C SER A 128 25.58 20.00 6.02
N LEU A 129 26.17 19.41 4.99
CA LEU A 129 25.51 18.48 4.06
C LEU A 129 25.92 17.01 4.26
N ASP A 130 26.86 16.76 5.17
CA ASP A 130 27.48 15.46 5.43
C ASP A 130 27.33 15.01 6.89
N GLY A 131 26.26 15.45 7.56
CA GLY A 131 25.95 15.06 8.94
C GLY A 131 26.79 15.73 10.02
N GLY A 132 27.49 16.82 9.66
CA GLY A 132 28.34 17.59 10.57
C GLY A 132 29.81 17.21 10.52
N VAL A 133 30.27 16.51 9.49
CA VAL A 133 31.70 16.25 9.26
C VAL A 133 32.38 17.54 8.79
N THR A 134 31.76 18.22 7.83
CA THR A 134 32.18 19.53 7.37
C THR A 134 31.04 20.54 7.50
N PHE A 135 31.39 21.79 7.78
CA PHE A 135 30.43 22.89 7.88
C PHE A 135 30.81 23.99 6.90
N GLY A 136 29.79 24.57 6.28
CA GLY A 136 29.91 25.84 5.57
C GLY A 136 30.20 27.00 6.50
N LEU A 137 30.22 28.20 5.92
CA LEU A 137 30.46 29.43 6.66
C LEU A 137 29.32 29.72 7.65
N VAL A 138 29.66 30.36 8.76
CA VAL A 138 28.68 30.88 9.71
C VAL A 138 27.98 32.08 9.06
N ALA A 139 26.65 32.04 8.99
CA ALA A 139 25.82 33.09 8.41
C ALA A 139 24.69 33.47 9.38
N ALA A 140 24.17 34.70 9.24
CA ALA A 140 22.98 35.12 9.99
C ALA A 140 21.77 34.29 9.55
N VAL A 141 20.95 33.85 10.51
CA VAL A 141 19.66 33.24 10.22
C VAL A 141 18.75 34.31 9.63
N PRO A 142 18.14 34.11 8.45
CA PRO A 142 17.27 35.11 7.84
C PRO A 142 16.10 35.52 8.74
N VAL A 143 15.66 36.79 8.66
CA VAL A 143 14.61 37.37 9.52
C VAL A 143 13.28 36.60 9.42
N ASN A 144 13.02 35.95 8.29
CA ASN A 144 11.83 35.11 8.09
C ASN A 144 11.96 33.70 8.70
N GLY A 145 13.06 33.38 9.39
CA GLY A 145 13.29 32.08 10.02
C GLY A 145 13.54 30.93 9.04
N GLN A 146 13.82 31.23 7.76
CA GLN A 146 14.02 30.23 6.72
C GLN A 146 15.50 30.09 6.38
N ILE A 147 16.05 28.90 6.60
CA ILE A 147 17.46 28.57 6.32
C ILE A 147 17.50 27.66 5.10
N ALA A 148 18.03 28.18 3.99
CA ALA A 148 18.26 27.38 2.80
C ALA A 148 19.38 26.37 3.04
N ILE A 149 19.16 25.12 2.63
CA ILE A 149 20.14 24.04 2.74
C ILE A 149 20.93 23.95 1.43
N ASP A 150 21.86 24.88 1.25
CA ASP A 150 22.78 24.97 0.11
C ASP A 150 22.15 24.55 -1.25
N ALA A 151 22.84 23.71 -2.02
CA ALA A 151 22.43 23.27 -3.34
C ALA A 151 21.36 22.16 -3.35
N THR A 152 20.74 21.84 -2.21
CA THR A 152 19.80 20.69 -2.12
C THR A 152 18.39 21.00 -2.60
N GLY A 153 18.03 22.29 -2.74
CA GLY A 153 16.66 22.72 -3.06
C GLY A 153 15.69 22.65 -1.87
N VAL A 154 16.19 22.32 -0.67
CA VAL A 154 15.41 22.20 0.57
C VAL A 154 15.67 23.40 1.48
N THR A 155 14.62 23.82 2.19
CA THR A 155 14.66 24.90 3.18
C THR A 155 14.19 24.37 4.53
N LEU A 156 14.96 24.66 5.58
CA LEU A 156 14.52 24.51 6.96
C LEU A 156 13.70 25.75 7.35
N VAL A 157 12.44 25.56 7.69
CA VAL A 157 11.52 26.61 8.13
C VAL A 157 11.35 26.48 9.64
N LEU A 158 11.73 27.51 10.37
CA LEU A 158 11.61 27.56 11.83
C LEU A 158 10.34 28.31 12.22
N GLU A 159 9.65 27.83 13.25
CA GLU A 159 8.56 28.58 13.87
C GLU A 159 9.05 29.90 14.48
N ALA A 160 8.12 30.80 14.75
CA ALA A 160 8.44 32.08 15.37
C ALA A 160 9.00 31.87 16.79
N GLY A 161 10.19 32.39 17.06
CA GLY A 161 10.83 32.32 18.37
C GLY A 161 12.29 32.75 18.34
N ASP A 162 12.88 32.92 19.53
CA ASP A 162 14.32 33.16 19.65
C ASP A 162 15.09 31.84 19.49
N LEU A 163 16.17 31.90 18.73
CA LEU A 163 17.08 30.78 18.51
C LEU A 163 18.02 30.64 19.70
N VAL A 164 18.29 29.41 20.11
CA VAL A 164 19.18 29.13 21.25
C VAL A 164 20.52 28.64 20.70
N ALA A 165 21.63 29.14 21.27
CA ALA A 165 22.96 28.70 20.87
C ALA A 165 23.14 27.20 21.15
N ASP A 166 23.88 26.51 20.28
CA ASP A 166 24.15 25.06 20.29
C ASP A 166 22.94 24.16 19.94
N ASP A 167 21.76 24.72 19.70
CA ASP A 167 20.65 23.98 19.12
C ASP A 167 21.02 23.43 17.75
N SER A 168 20.53 22.23 17.44
CA SER A 168 20.75 21.60 16.15
C SER A 168 19.50 20.99 15.55
N TYR A 169 19.42 21.08 14.23
CA TYR A 169 18.34 20.56 13.41
C TYR A 169 18.96 19.64 12.36
N SER A 170 18.49 18.40 12.29
CA SER A 170 19.05 17.40 11.39
C SER A 170 17.96 16.65 10.64
N PHE A 171 18.19 16.38 9.36
CA PHE A 171 17.27 15.65 8.49
C PHE A 171 18.00 15.15 7.24
N LEU A 172 17.42 14.16 6.57
CA LEU A 172 17.94 13.66 5.30
C LEU A 172 17.20 14.28 4.13
N VAL A 173 17.95 14.48 3.05
CA VAL A 173 17.43 14.81 1.73
C VAL A 173 17.86 13.69 0.80
N ARG A 174 16.90 13.02 0.17
CA ARG A 174 17.14 11.93 -0.77
C ARG A 174 16.50 12.21 -2.12
N MET A 175 17.29 12.02 -3.17
CA MET A 175 16.88 12.00 -4.56
C MET A 175 16.40 10.59 -4.97
N PRO A 176 15.79 10.42 -6.16
CA PRO A 176 15.43 9.09 -6.68
C PRO A 176 16.60 8.10 -6.74
N ILE A 177 17.82 8.60 -6.94
CA ILE A 177 19.04 7.81 -6.89
C ILE A 177 19.79 8.27 -5.64
N GLY A 178 19.94 7.37 -4.67
CA GLY A 178 20.59 7.64 -3.41
C GLY A 178 22.10 7.93 -3.54
N PRO A 179 22.75 8.36 -2.46
CA PRO A 179 24.19 8.59 -2.45
C PRO A 179 24.95 7.28 -2.68
N VAL A 180 25.99 7.32 -3.52
CA VAL A 180 26.87 6.17 -3.75
C VAL A 180 27.81 5.98 -2.57
N THR A 181 27.73 4.82 -1.95
CA THR A 181 28.69 4.36 -0.93
C THR A 181 29.72 3.46 -1.59
N LYS A 182 31.00 3.73 -1.35
CA LYS A 182 32.13 2.94 -1.86
C LYS A 182 32.84 2.23 -0.71
N VAL A 183 33.11 0.94 -0.91
CA VAL A 183 34.03 0.17 -0.08
C VAL A 183 35.17 -0.30 -0.98
N GLY A 184 36.37 0.28 -0.79
CA GLY A 184 37.52 -0.04 -1.63
C GLY A 184 38.36 1.19 -2.00
N ALA A 185 39.38 0.95 -2.82
CA ALA A 185 40.38 1.96 -3.21
C ALA A 185 40.23 2.44 -4.67
N GLY A 186 39.29 1.88 -5.42
CA GLY A 186 38.97 2.25 -6.78
C GLY A 186 38.36 3.64 -6.90
N PRO A 187 38.16 4.10 -8.16
CA PRO A 187 37.75 5.46 -8.43
C PRO A 187 36.28 5.69 -8.07
N ASP A 188 35.91 6.93 -7.75
CA ASP A 188 34.50 7.27 -7.47
C ASP A 188 33.64 7.16 -8.73
N ILE A 189 32.43 6.62 -8.60
CA ILE A 189 31.45 6.50 -9.68
C ILE A 189 30.31 7.49 -9.47
N THR A 190 29.58 7.80 -10.55
CA THR A 190 28.30 8.49 -10.47
C THR A 190 27.19 7.61 -11.02
N ALA A 191 25.95 7.85 -10.59
CA ALA A 191 24.77 7.17 -11.09
C ALA A 191 23.70 8.21 -11.44
N GLU A 192 23.16 8.11 -12.65
CA GLU A 192 22.15 9.06 -13.17
C GLU A 192 21.14 8.35 -14.07
N GLY A 193 19.99 8.98 -14.30
CA GLY A 193 18.94 8.46 -15.18
C GLY A 193 17.54 8.78 -14.70
N VAL A 194 16.55 8.41 -15.51
CA VAL A 194 15.13 8.51 -15.14
C VAL A 194 14.70 7.18 -14.56
N VAL A 195 14.45 7.16 -13.25
CA VAL A 195 14.09 5.95 -12.52
C VAL A 195 12.71 5.45 -12.96
N LYS A 196 12.65 4.16 -13.29
CA LYS A 196 11.46 3.42 -13.72
C LYS A 196 11.00 2.38 -12.71
N ALA A 197 11.91 1.88 -11.88
CA ALA A 197 11.66 0.88 -10.85
C ALA A 197 12.66 1.04 -9.70
N GLY A 198 12.25 0.68 -8.49
CA GLY A 198 13.13 0.69 -7.33
C GLY A 198 14.08 -0.51 -7.32
N ALA A 199 15.23 -0.36 -6.67
CA ALA A 199 16.24 -1.41 -6.54
C ALA A 199 17.25 -1.09 -5.43
N ASP A 200 17.78 -2.13 -4.81
CA ASP A 200 18.91 -2.06 -3.88
C ASP A 200 20.18 -2.46 -4.63
N VAL A 201 20.94 -1.48 -5.10
CA VAL A 201 22.01 -1.71 -6.09
C VAL A 201 23.32 -2.03 -5.38
N ILE A 202 23.97 -3.12 -5.79
CA ILE A 202 25.38 -3.39 -5.48
C ILE A 202 26.15 -3.72 -6.75
N LEU A 203 27.15 -2.90 -7.08
CA LEU A 203 28.15 -3.19 -8.09
C LEU A 203 29.39 -3.77 -7.40
N LEU A 204 29.72 -5.03 -7.68
CA LEU A 204 30.93 -5.69 -7.17
C LEU A 204 31.94 -5.86 -8.30
N ILE A 205 33.17 -5.35 -8.11
CA ILE A 205 34.27 -5.57 -9.06
C ILE A 205 34.86 -6.95 -8.82
N THR A 206 34.78 -7.83 -9.82
CA THR A 206 35.28 -9.21 -9.76
C THR A 206 36.68 -9.36 -10.35
N GLY A 207 37.11 -8.43 -11.20
CA GLY A 207 38.40 -8.46 -11.86
C GLY A 207 38.97 -7.07 -12.03
N ALA A 208 40.25 -6.90 -11.70
CA ALA A 208 40.94 -5.62 -11.78
C ALA A 208 41.26 -5.24 -13.24
N GLY A 209 41.30 -3.94 -13.52
CA GLY A 209 41.66 -3.42 -14.84
C GLY A 209 40.90 -2.16 -15.23
N ALA A 210 41.35 -1.50 -16.29
CA ALA A 210 40.64 -0.36 -16.85
C ALA A 210 39.32 -0.80 -17.53
N ARG A 211 38.57 0.17 -18.08
CA ARG A 211 37.46 -0.11 -18.99
C ARG A 211 37.87 -1.10 -20.08
N ASN A 212 36.95 -1.95 -20.51
CA ASN A 212 37.16 -3.06 -21.45
C ASN A 212 38.09 -4.19 -20.94
N VAL A 213 38.54 -4.14 -19.68
CA VAL A 213 39.40 -5.19 -19.07
C VAL A 213 38.84 -5.62 -17.72
N GLY A 214 38.60 -4.68 -16.81
CA GLY A 214 38.02 -4.96 -15.49
C GLY A 214 36.63 -5.57 -15.62
N THR A 215 36.25 -6.41 -14.66
CA THR A 215 34.97 -7.12 -14.67
C THR A 215 34.16 -6.84 -13.41
N TYR A 216 32.84 -6.89 -13.53
CA TYR A 216 31.89 -6.63 -12.46
C TYR A 216 30.72 -7.61 -12.48
N GLN A 217 30.00 -7.66 -11.36
CA GLN A 217 28.64 -8.19 -11.26
C GLN A 217 27.73 -7.14 -10.61
N LEU A 218 26.44 -7.21 -10.91
CA LEU A 218 25.43 -6.30 -10.39
C LEU A 218 24.37 -7.10 -9.63
N SER A 219 24.02 -6.64 -8.43
CA SER A 219 22.81 -7.02 -7.70
C SER A 219 21.82 -5.84 -7.71
N LEU A 220 20.52 -6.16 -7.76
CA LEU A 220 19.41 -5.19 -7.69
C LEU A 220 18.52 -5.41 -6.45
N ASP A 221 18.93 -6.34 -5.59
CA ASP A 221 18.23 -6.84 -4.42
C ASP A 221 19.19 -6.94 -3.22
N GLY A 222 20.10 -5.98 -3.08
CA GLY A 222 20.94 -5.86 -1.88
C GLY A 222 21.96 -6.99 -1.69
N GLY A 223 22.24 -7.77 -2.73
CA GLY A 223 23.21 -8.87 -2.73
C GLY A 223 22.62 -10.26 -2.66
N ASP A 224 21.28 -10.39 -2.61
CA ASP A 224 20.58 -11.68 -2.60
C ASP A 224 20.76 -12.45 -3.91
N SER A 225 20.75 -11.75 -5.04
CA SER A 225 21.04 -12.33 -6.34
C SER A 225 22.00 -11.47 -7.16
N TRP A 226 22.74 -12.11 -8.07
CA TRP A 226 23.78 -11.48 -8.86
C TRP A 226 23.61 -11.75 -10.35
N SER A 227 23.84 -10.73 -11.16
CA SER A 227 24.00 -10.89 -12.60
C SER A 227 25.21 -11.77 -12.92
N GLY A 228 25.27 -12.31 -14.14
CA GLY A 228 26.51 -12.87 -14.67
C GLY A 228 27.65 -11.83 -14.66
N ILE A 229 28.89 -12.32 -14.62
CA ILE A 229 30.10 -11.47 -14.72
C ILE A 229 30.13 -10.80 -16.09
N LYS A 230 30.32 -9.48 -16.09
CA LYS A 230 30.42 -8.64 -17.29
C LYS A 230 31.69 -7.82 -17.26
N THR A 231 32.21 -7.44 -18.42
CA THR A 231 33.32 -6.49 -18.53
C THR A 231 32.81 -5.06 -18.41
N ILE A 232 33.55 -4.19 -17.73
CA ILE A 232 33.27 -2.74 -17.70
C ILE A 232 33.26 -2.24 -19.15
N PRO A 233 32.15 -1.65 -19.64
CA PRO A 233 32.05 -1.19 -21.02
C PRO A 233 33.11 -0.15 -21.38
N VAL A 234 33.48 -0.09 -22.66
CA VAL A 234 34.51 0.85 -23.15
C VAL A 234 34.13 2.32 -22.94
N ASP A 235 32.85 2.64 -23.10
CA ASP A 235 32.28 3.97 -22.83
C ASP A 235 32.15 4.27 -21.33
N GLY A 236 32.30 3.25 -20.47
CA GLY A 236 32.18 3.33 -19.03
C GLY A 236 30.73 3.36 -18.54
N LEU A 237 29.74 3.11 -19.40
CA LEU A 237 28.33 3.21 -19.04
C LEU A 237 27.76 1.84 -18.69
N ILE A 238 27.40 1.65 -17.42
CA ILE A 238 26.86 0.40 -16.90
C ILE A 238 25.38 0.59 -16.62
N ALA A 239 24.52 -0.05 -17.41
CA ALA A 239 23.08 -0.04 -17.17
C ALA A 239 22.73 -0.84 -15.90
N VAL A 240 21.94 -0.23 -15.02
CA VAL A 240 21.47 -0.85 -13.77
C VAL A 240 20.20 -1.65 -14.05
N GLY A 241 20.35 -2.76 -14.77
CA GLY A 241 19.23 -3.60 -15.20
C GLY A 241 18.18 -2.81 -16.00
N SER A 242 16.91 -2.96 -15.63
CA SER A 242 15.77 -2.25 -16.24
C SER A 242 15.30 -1.03 -15.45
N THR A 243 16.02 -0.63 -14.38
CA THR A 243 15.64 0.47 -13.48
C THR A 243 15.61 1.84 -14.15
N GLY A 244 16.26 1.99 -15.31
CA GLY A 244 16.43 3.28 -15.99
C GLY A 244 17.66 4.08 -15.50
N VAL A 245 18.38 3.58 -14.51
CA VAL A 245 19.62 4.16 -13.99
C VAL A 245 20.84 3.63 -14.75
N VAL A 246 21.83 4.50 -14.95
CA VAL A 246 23.13 4.19 -15.55
C VAL A 246 24.23 4.65 -14.60
N ILE A 247 25.16 3.75 -14.31
CA ILE A 247 26.40 4.06 -13.61
C ILE A 247 27.43 4.53 -14.63
N THR A 248 28.08 5.65 -14.35
CA THR A 248 29.23 6.14 -15.10
C THR A 248 30.51 5.76 -14.37
N TRP A 249 31.21 4.77 -14.91
CA TRP A 249 32.55 4.38 -14.48
C TRP A 249 33.57 5.38 -15.04
N PRO A 250 34.44 6.01 -14.24
CA PRO A 250 35.39 7.00 -14.75
C PRO A 250 36.54 6.38 -15.55
N VAL A 251 37.42 7.22 -16.09
CA VAL A 251 38.71 6.76 -16.66
C VAL A 251 39.63 6.41 -15.48
N GLY A 252 39.65 5.14 -15.11
CA GLY A 252 40.44 4.63 -13.98
C GLY A 252 40.38 3.10 -13.91
N ALA A 253 41.42 2.49 -13.33
CA ALA A 253 41.47 1.05 -13.14
C ALA A 253 40.56 0.63 -11.98
N ALA A 254 39.69 -0.33 -12.23
CA ALA A 254 38.94 -1.03 -11.20
C ALA A 254 39.87 -1.91 -10.37
N VAL A 255 39.60 -1.99 -9.07
CA VAL A 255 40.32 -2.85 -8.13
C VAL A 255 39.39 -4.00 -7.75
N ALA A 256 39.86 -5.24 -7.89
CA ALA A 256 39.06 -6.41 -7.58
C ALA A 256 38.70 -6.44 -6.09
N GLY A 257 37.43 -6.75 -5.79
CA GLY A 257 36.87 -6.76 -4.43
C GLY A 257 36.24 -5.44 -4.01
N ASP A 258 36.45 -4.36 -4.75
CA ASP A 258 35.75 -3.10 -4.47
C ASP A 258 34.25 -3.25 -4.73
N SER A 259 33.44 -2.60 -3.89
CA SER A 259 32.00 -2.52 -4.07
C SER A 259 31.45 -1.10 -3.99
N TYR A 260 30.37 -0.87 -4.73
CA TYR A 260 29.65 0.39 -4.76
C TYR A 260 28.17 0.09 -4.58
N SER A 261 27.54 0.73 -3.59
CA SER A 261 26.13 0.52 -3.29
C SER A 261 25.35 1.84 -3.20
N PHE A 262 24.09 1.79 -3.61
CA PHE A 262 23.14 2.89 -3.48
C PHE A 262 21.72 2.36 -3.64
N GLU A 263 20.75 3.05 -3.05
CA GLU A 263 19.33 2.76 -3.22
C GLU A 263 18.77 3.52 -4.44
N VAL A 264 17.87 2.89 -5.16
CA VAL A 264 17.07 3.50 -6.22
C VAL A 264 15.62 3.51 -5.74
N LEU A 265 15.09 4.71 -5.48
CA LEU A 265 13.71 4.90 -5.03
C LEU A 265 12.76 4.87 -6.22
N ALA A 266 11.75 4.00 -6.16
CA ALA A 266 10.77 3.84 -7.22
C ALA A 266 9.98 5.15 -7.46
N PRO A 267 9.49 5.39 -8.70
CA PRO A 267 8.63 6.54 -8.97
C PRO A 267 7.31 6.45 -8.20
N VAL A 268 6.80 7.59 -7.74
CA VAL A 268 5.63 7.66 -6.85
C VAL A 268 4.48 8.39 -7.57
N PRO A 269 3.23 7.90 -7.52
CA PRO A 269 2.11 8.62 -8.10
C PRO A 269 1.67 9.77 -7.18
N THR A 270 1.03 10.81 -7.74
CA THR A 270 0.29 11.79 -6.93
C THR A 270 -1.15 11.32 -6.74
N VAL A 271 -1.79 11.65 -5.61
CA VAL A 271 -3.20 11.29 -5.40
C VAL A 271 -4.13 11.88 -6.45
N THR A 272 -3.87 13.11 -6.92
CA THR A 272 -4.61 13.71 -8.04
C THR A 272 -4.47 12.88 -9.31
N GLY A 273 -3.24 12.48 -9.68
CA GLY A 273 -3.00 11.64 -10.84
C GLY A 273 -3.64 10.26 -10.73
N VAL A 274 -3.68 9.69 -9.53
CA VAL A 274 -4.42 8.44 -9.26
C VAL A 274 -5.92 8.63 -9.51
N LEU A 275 -6.53 9.65 -8.94
CA LEU A 275 -7.97 9.88 -9.06
C LEU A 275 -8.40 10.17 -10.50
N GLU A 276 -7.59 10.94 -11.25
CA GLU A 276 -7.80 11.21 -12.68
C GLU A 276 -7.68 9.92 -13.51
N ALA A 277 -6.63 9.13 -13.29
CA ALA A 277 -6.44 7.87 -14.01
C ALA A 277 -7.57 6.85 -13.75
N LEU A 278 -8.21 6.91 -12.59
CA LEU A 278 -9.29 6.01 -12.22
C LEU A 278 -10.66 6.39 -12.79
N GLU A 279 -10.85 7.59 -13.35
CA GLU A 279 -12.16 8.05 -13.82
C GLU A 279 -12.79 7.14 -14.88
N VAL A 280 -12.04 6.86 -15.96
CA VAL A 280 -12.53 6.02 -17.06
C VAL A 280 -12.72 4.57 -16.60
N PRO A 281 -11.74 3.91 -15.96
CA PRO A 281 -11.91 2.54 -15.48
C PRO A 281 -13.10 2.35 -14.52
N LEU A 282 -13.29 3.25 -13.55
CA LEU A 282 -14.42 3.15 -12.60
C LEU A 282 -15.78 3.46 -13.24
N SER A 283 -15.80 4.17 -14.37
CA SER A 283 -17.03 4.37 -15.13
C SER A 283 -17.48 3.08 -15.84
N LEU A 284 -16.51 2.27 -16.28
CA LEU A 284 -16.71 1.05 -17.07
C LEU A 284 -16.87 -0.21 -16.21
N TYR A 285 -16.13 -0.31 -15.11
CA TYR A 285 -16.05 -1.50 -14.29
C TYR A 285 -16.57 -1.23 -12.88
N ASP A 286 -17.50 -2.05 -12.41
CA ASP A 286 -17.84 -2.12 -10.99
C ASP A 286 -16.89 -3.13 -10.33
N VAL A 287 -16.19 -2.69 -9.28
CA VAL A 287 -15.16 -3.48 -8.58
C VAL A 287 -15.37 -3.46 -7.07
N GLU A 288 -14.91 -4.53 -6.42
CA GLU A 288 -15.01 -4.67 -4.97
C GLU A 288 -14.11 -3.64 -4.28
N PHE A 289 -12.88 -3.50 -4.78
CA PHE A 289 -11.91 -2.54 -4.27
C PHE A 289 -10.95 -2.01 -5.32
N VAL A 290 -10.34 -0.88 -4.99
CA VAL A 290 -9.21 -0.29 -5.70
C VAL A 290 -7.98 -0.38 -4.80
N TYR A 291 -6.90 -0.95 -5.30
CA TYR A 291 -5.60 -0.95 -4.63
C TYR A 291 -4.67 0.06 -5.30
N VAL A 292 -4.20 1.03 -4.52
CA VAL A 292 -3.25 2.06 -4.95
C VAL A 292 -1.83 1.62 -4.58
N ALA A 293 -1.00 1.38 -5.59
CA ALA A 293 0.36 0.93 -5.47
C ALA A 293 1.33 2.12 -5.32
N GLY A 294 2.00 2.18 -4.17
CA GLY A 294 2.95 3.25 -3.83
C GLY A 294 2.71 3.81 -2.43
N PRO A 295 3.73 4.45 -1.82
CA PRO A 295 3.61 5.05 -0.50
C PRO A 295 2.55 6.15 -0.51
N SER A 296 1.79 6.24 0.56
CA SER A 296 0.73 7.24 0.74
C SER A 296 0.65 7.74 2.18
N ASP A 297 0.06 8.92 2.35
CA ASP A 297 -0.14 9.59 3.65
C ASP A 297 -1.61 9.90 3.95
N SER A 298 -1.89 10.54 5.08
CA SER A 298 -3.27 10.86 5.50
C SER A 298 -4.01 11.79 4.53
N THR A 299 -3.29 12.63 3.78
CA THR A 299 -3.88 13.51 2.76
C THR A 299 -4.35 12.68 1.57
N ASP A 300 -3.53 11.73 1.14
CA ASP A 300 -3.92 10.78 0.09
C ASP A 300 -5.14 9.96 0.52
N TRP A 301 -5.12 9.44 1.75
CA TRP A 301 -6.21 8.61 2.28
C TRP A 301 -7.53 9.39 2.38
N ALA A 302 -7.49 10.68 2.74
CA ALA A 302 -8.64 11.56 2.74
C ALA A 302 -9.26 11.70 1.34
N ALA A 303 -8.43 11.92 0.32
CA ALA A 303 -8.91 12.05 -1.06
C ALA A 303 -9.49 10.71 -1.59
N LEU A 304 -8.89 9.57 -1.24
CA LEU A 304 -9.43 8.25 -1.56
C LEU A 304 -10.78 8.01 -0.84
N GLY A 305 -10.92 8.46 0.41
CA GLY A 305 -12.17 8.42 1.16
C GLY A 305 -13.29 9.18 0.47
N VAL A 306 -13.03 10.42 0.04
CA VAL A 306 -13.98 11.22 -0.75
C VAL A 306 -14.40 10.48 -2.02
N LYS A 307 -13.46 9.86 -2.75
CA LYS A 307 -13.79 9.07 -3.94
C LYS A 307 -14.66 7.86 -3.61
N ALA A 308 -14.40 7.19 -2.49
CA ALA A 308 -15.22 6.06 -2.03
C ALA A 308 -16.65 6.49 -1.71
N ASP A 309 -16.85 7.64 -1.07
CA ASP A 309 -18.17 8.21 -0.79
C ASP A 309 -18.91 8.59 -2.09
N LEU A 310 -18.21 9.15 -3.09
CA LEU A 310 -18.80 9.41 -4.41
C LEU A 310 -19.28 8.11 -5.08
N LEU A 311 -18.50 7.04 -5.01
CA LEU A 311 -18.87 5.74 -5.56
C LEU A 311 -20.04 5.10 -4.79
N TRP A 312 -20.05 5.24 -3.46
CA TRP A 312 -21.18 4.84 -2.62
C TRP A 312 -22.47 5.55 -3.02
N ASN A 313 -22.43 6.87 -3.19
CA ASN A 313 -23.57 7.67 -3.63
C ASN A 313 -24.02 7.34 -5.06
N ALA A 314 -23.08 6.87 -5.91
CA ALA A 314 -23.38 6.31 -7.22
C ALA A 314 -23.86 4.85 -7.19
N HIS A 315 -24.12 4.29 -5.99
CA HIS A 315 -24.54 2.92 -5.75
C HIS A 315 -23.54 1.84 -6.21
N ARG A 316 -22.26 2.19 -6.26
CA ARG A 316 -21.14 1.29 -6.56
C ARG A 316 -20.20 1.23 -5.35
N PRO A 317 -20.60 0.57 -4.25
CA PRO A 317 -19.83 0.63 -3.02
C PRO A 317 -18.45 -0.03 -3.20
N THR A 318 -17.39 0.78 -3.18
CA THR A 318 -16.01 0.35 -3.43
C THR A 318 -15.10 0.90 -2.35
N PHE A 319 -14.21 0.06 -1.82
CA PHE A 319 -13.23 0.49 -0.83
C PHE A 319 -11.84 0.63 -1.45
N PHE A 320 -10.99 1.42 -0.80
CA PHE A 320 -9.62 1.64 -1.23
C PHE A 320 -8.64 0.97 -0.27
N LEU A 321 -7.67 0.25 -0.85
CA LEU A 321 -6.50 -0.27 -0.16
C LEU A 321 -5.30 0.59 -0.55
N ALA A 322 -4.57 1.08 0.44
CA ALA A 322 -3.36 1.89 0.24
C ALA A 322 -2.17 1.32 1.03
N GLU A 323 -0.98 1.85 0.76
CA GLU A 323 0.28 1.45 1.42
C GLU A 323 0.80 2.61 2.28
N THR A 324 1.29 2.31 3.48
CA THR A 324 2.16 3.27 4.17
C THR A 324 3.50 3.37 3.46
N ARG A 325 4.21 4.49 3.66
CA ARG A 325 5.65 4.57 3.37
C ARG A 325 6.44 3.53 4.18
N LEU A 326 7.61 3.18 3.67
CA LEU A 326 8.63 2.42 4.40
C LEU A 326 9.35 3.34 5.42
N PRO A 327 10.06 2.76 6.42
CA PRO A 327 10.98 3.53 7.26
C PRO A 327 12.03 4.26 6.41
N TYR A 328 12.37 5.50 6.78
CA TYR A 328 13.46 6.24 6.16
C TYR A 328 14.83 5.80 6.70
N ASP A 329 15.93 6.10 6.00
CA ASP A 329 17.28 5.63 6.36
C ASP A 329 17.71 5.97 7.79
N ASN A 330 17.21 7.08 8.35
CA ASN A 330 17.52 7.56 9.69
C ASN A 330 16.44 7.23 10.73
N GLU A 331 15.42 6.43 10.38
CA GLU A 331 14.37 6.01 11.31
C GLU A 331 14.62 4.59 11.78
N THR A 332 14.47 4.36 13.08
CA THR A 332 14.29 3.01 13.60
C THR A 332 12.86 2.52 13.32
N ILE A 333 12.61 1.21 13.49
CA ILE A 333 11.23 0.69 13.40
C ILE A 333 10.32 1.29 14.49
N ASP A 334 10.87 1.64 15.65
CA ASP A 334 10.13 2.35 16.70
C ASP A 334 9.71 3.76 16.23
N ASP A 335 10.64 4.53 15.67
CA ASP A 335 10.37 5.88 15.15
C ASP A 335 9.34 5.85 14.03
N TRP A 336 9.51 4.92 13.09
CA TRP A 336 8.55 4.73 11.99
C TRP A 336 7.18 4.32 12.51
N THR A 337 7.11 3.40 13.48
CA THR A 337 5.83 2.98 14.08
C THR A 337 5.12 4.16 14.73
N ALA A 338 5.83 4.97 15.51
CA ALA A 338 5.29 6.17 16.12
C ALA A 338 4.80 7.19 15.08
N ALA A 339 5.55 7.36 13.99
CA ALA A 339 5.16 8.23 12.88
C ALA A 339 3.86 7.75 12.21
N MET A 340 3.72 6.44 11.93
CA MET A 340 2.50 5.89 11.32
C MET A 340 1.28 6.02 12.25
N VAL A 341 1.47 5.81 13.56
CA VAL A 341 0.41 6.02 14.56
C VAL A 341 -0.02 7.49 14.59
N ALA A 342 0.92 8.43 14.55
CA ALA A 342 0.62 9.86 14.49
C ALA A 342 -0.13 10.23 13.19
N GLU A 343 0.32 9.70 12.05
CA GLU A 343 -0.32 9.91 10.74
C GLU A 343 -1.80 9.49 10.76
N ARG A 344 -2.10 8.34 11.38
CA ARG A 344 -3.48 7.86 11.53
C ARG A 344 -4.36 8.78 12.38
N GLN A 345 -3.83 9.51 13.36
CA GLN A 345 -4.65 10.32 14.28
C GLN A 345 -5.45 11.40 13.55
N GLY A 346 -4.93 11.91 12.43
CA GLY A 346 -5.57 12.95 11.62
C GLY A 346 -6.66 12.47 10.67
N PHE A 347 -6.90 11.15 10.56
CA PHE A 347 -7.73 10.59 9.49
C PHE A 347 -8.63 9.44 9.95
N ALA A 348 -9.91 9.48 9.61
CA ALA A 348 -10.79 8.32 9.74
C ALA A 348 -11.73 8.18 8.53
N HIS A 349 -11.84 6.97 7.99
CA HIS A 349 -12.79 6.65 6.92
C HIS A 349 -13.13 5.16 6.86
N ARG A 350 -14.43 4.84 6.77
CA ARG A 350 -14.95 3.46 6.76
C ARG A 350 -14.61 2.64 5.52
N PHE A 351 -14.33 3.29 4.40
CA PHE A 351 -14.06 2.63 3.10
C PHE A 351 -12.60 2.75 2.65
N VAL A 352 -11.69 3.13 3.55
CA VAL A 352 -10.25 3.13 3.29
C VAL A 352 -9.58 2.14 4.24
N SER A 353 -8.65 1.35 3.75
CA SER A 353 -7.79 0.47 4.55
C SER A 353 -6.35 0.69 4.12
N VAL A 354 -5.41 0.66 5.06
CA VAL A 354 -4.00 0.90 4.77
C VAL A 354 -3.16 -0.21 5.35
N CYS A 355 -2.29 -0.78 4.52
CA CYS A 355 -1.35 -1.80 4.92
C CYS A 355 -0.05 -1.17 5.39
N ALA A 356 0.34 -1.48 6.62
CA ALA A 356 1.64 -1.11 7.19
C ALA A 356 2.63 -2.28 7.19
N ALA A 357 2.19 -3.52 6.93
CA ALA A 357 3.10 -4.65 6.82
C ALA A 357 4.06 -4.43 5.64
N PHE A 358 5.36 -4.60 5.89
CA PHE A 358 6.41 -4.53 4.88
C PHE A 358 7.54 -5.49 5.21
N GLY A 359 8.43 -5.70 4.24
CA GLY A 359 9.63 -6.51 4.40
C GLY A 359 10.16 -6.96 3.05
N GLU A 360 11.10 -7.90 3.05
CA GLU A 360 11.56 -8.51 1.81
C GLU A 360 10.47 -9.37 1.20
N ILE A 361 10.13 -9.08 -0.06
CA ILE A 361 9.17 -9.85 -0.83
C ILE A 361 9.90 -10.56 -1.96
N SER A 362 9.79 -11.89 -1.97
CA SER A 362 10.27 -12.73 -3.08
C SER A 362 9.22 -12.76 -4.19
N ASP A 363 9.60 -12.33 -5.39
CA ASP A 363 8.71 -12.34 -6.55
C ASP A 363 8.95 -13.51 -7.50
N SER A 364 8.11 -13.62 -8.53
CA SER A 364 8.18 -14.71 -9.51
C SER A 364 9.42 -14.67 -10.41
N THR A 365 10.19 -13.60 -10.38
CA THR A 365 11.45 -13.45 -11.14
C THR A 365 12.67 -13.90 -10.33
N GLY A 366 12.49 -14.18 -9.04
CA GLY A 366 13.55 -14.57 -8.12
C GLY A 366 14.20 -13.40 -7.38
N LEU A 367 13.79 -12.16 -7.67
CA LEU A 367 14.24 -10.98 -6.93
C LEU A 367 13.59 -10.91 -5.55
N ARG A 368 14.34 -10.38 -4.58
CA ARG A 368 13.92 -10.18 -3.20
C ARG A 368 14.09 -8.72 -2.83
N ILE A 369 13.00 -7.96 -2.85
CA ILE A 369 13.08 -6.50 -2.66
C ILE A 369 12.26 -6.12 -1.44
N THR A 370 12.79 -5.22 -0.61
CA THR A 370 12.07 -4.67 0.53
C THR A 370 10.96 -3.74 0.03
N ARG A 371 9.71 -4.08 0.33
CA ARG A 371 8.55 -3.28 -0.06
C ARG A 371 7.32 -3.58 0.80
N ASN A 372 6.33 -2.69 0.78
CA ASN A 372 5.04 -2.90 1.45
C ASN A 372 4.34 -4.19 0.96
N ALA A 373 3.63 -4.88 1.83
CA ALA A 373 2.98 -6.16 1.54
C ALA A 373 1.52 -6.04 1.05
N ALA A 374 1.00 -4.83 0.83
CA ALA A 374 -0.38 -4.61 0.39
C ALA A 374 -0.75 -5.38 -0.90
N GLY A 375 0.18 -5.58 -1.83
CA GLY A 375 -0.05 -6.40 -3.02
C GLY A 375 -0.35 -7.86 -2.67
N LEU A 376 0.37 -8.42 -1.71
CA LEU A 376 0.11 -9.76 -1.17
C LEU A 376 -1.24 -9.80 -0.41
N ALA A 377 -1.61 -8.71 0.28
CA ALA A 377 -2.91 -8.60 0.94
C ALA A 377 -4.06 -8.54 -0.07
N ALA A 378 -3.93 -7.73 -1.12
CA ALA A 378 -4.89 -7.61 -2.21
C ALA A 378 -5.10 -8.95 -2.92
N GLY A 379 -4.03 -9.66 -3.26
CA GLY A 379 -4.15 -10.99 -3.86
C GLY A 379 -4.86 -11.98 -2.93
N ARG A 380 -4.54 -11.97 -1.64
CA ARG A 380 -5.24 -12.79 -0.65
C ARG A 380 -6.73 -12.44 -0.51
N LEU A 381 -7.09 -11.14 -0.52
CA LEU A 381 -8.49 -10.71 -0.50
C LEU A 381 -9.27 -11.22 -1.71
N LEU A 382 -8.66 -11.21 -2.90
CA LEU A 382 -9.23 -11.79 -4.12
C LEU A 382 -9.41 -13.32 -4.04
N ALA A 383 -8.56 -14.01 -3.28
CA ALA A 383 -8.60 -15.47 -3.14
C ALA A 383 -9.63 -15.97 -2.12
N ILE A 384 -10.05 -15.13 -1.17
CA ILE A 384 -10.93 -15.53 -0.06
C ILE A 384 -12.36 -14.99 -0.24
N PRO A 385 -13.38 -15.76 0.18
CA PRO A 385 -14.77 -15.28 0.22
C PRO A 385 -14.93 -14.01 1.07
N VAL A 386 -15.94 -13.19 0.77
CA VAL A 386 -16.11 -11.84 1.35
C VAL A 386 -16.13 -11.78 2.89
N MET A 387 -16.68 -12.80 3.55
CA MET A 387 -16.75 -12.88 5.02
C MET A 387 -15.50 -13.44 5.68
N ARG A 388 -14.50 -13.89 4.90
CA ARG A 388 -13.31 -14.53 5.44
C ARG A 388 -12.28 -13.46 5.85
N ALA A 389 -11.82 -13.56 7.11
CA ALA A 389 -10.73 -12.74 7.62
C ALA A 389 -9.44 -13.00 6.85
N LEU A 390 -8.71 -11.92 6.55
CA LEU A 390 -7.40 -11.97 5.92
C LEU A 390 -6.39 -12.71 6.83
N GLY A 391 -6.51 -12.45 8.14
CA GLY A 391 -5.71 -13.02 9.22
C GLY A 391 -6.02 -14.48 9.59
N ARG A 392 -6.87 -15.19 8.82
CA ARG A 392 -7.24 -16.57 9.16
C ARG A 392 -6.04 -17.52 9.05
N VAL A 393 -5.46 -17.87 10.20
CA VAL A 393 -4.26 -18.74 10.33
C VAL A 393 -4.38 -20.06 9.56
N ARG A 394 -5.59 -20.68 9.56
CA ARG A 394 -5.84 -21.94 8.85
C ARG A 394 -5.67 -21.84 7.33
N ASP A 395 -5.74 -20.65 6.76
CA ASP A 395 -5.57 -20.45 5.32
C ASP A 395 -4.08 -20.41 4.91
N GLY A 396 -3.16 -20.56 5.86
CA GLY A 396 -1.72 -20.62 5.62
C GLY A 396 -0.98 -19.30 5.85
N ASN A 397 0.35 -19.40 5.87
CA ASN A 397 1.27 -18.27 6.01
C ASN A 397 1.41 -17.48 4.68
N ILE A 398 2.04 -16.32 4.76
CA ILE A 398 2.46 -15.48 3.64
C ILE A 398 3.86 -15.96 3.22
N ALA A 399 3.93 -16.89 2.26
CA ALA A 399 5.19 -17.54 1.90
C ALA A 399 6.23 -16.58 1.31
N GLN A 400 5.77 -15.52 0.63
CA GLN A 400 6.63 -14.57 -0.08
C GLN A 400 7.24 -13.49 0.82
N LEU A 401 6.68 -13.27 2.01
CA LEU A 401 7.03 -12.14 2.87
C LEU A 401 7.98 -12.56 4.00
N SER A 402 9.10 -11.86 4.10
CA SER A 402 9.99 -11.89 5.26
C SER A 402 9.93 -10.53 5.96
N LEU A 403 9.36 -10.47 7.16
CA LEU A 403 9.33 -9.25 7.96
C LEU A 403 10.75 -8.85 8.40
N PRO A 404 11.02 -7.55 8.60
CA PRO A 404 12.26 -7.09 9.22
C PRO A 404 12.56 -7.83 10.54
N VAL A 405 13.84 -7.97 10.86
CA VAL A 405 14.29 -8.66 12.08
C VAL A 405 13.86 -7.87 13.31
N GLU A 406 13.92 -6.54 13.22
CA GLU A 406 13.55 -5.59 14.25
C GLU A 406 12.03 -5.43 14.41
N TYR A 407 11.22 -5.97 13.48
CA TYR A 407 9.76 -5.91 13.58
C TYR A 407 9.23 -6.88 14.65
N THR A 408 8.78 -6.32 15.78
CA THR A 408 8.32 -7.07 16.96
C THR A 408 6.79 -7.15 17.06
N GLU A 409 6.30 -8.00 17.98
CA GLU A 409 4.87 -8.05 18.31
C GLU A 409 4.35 -6.74 18.94
N ALA A 410 5.21 -5.96 19.59
CA ALA A 410 4.82 -4.68 20.17
C ALA A 410 4.53 -3.62 19.09
N HIS A 411 5.36 -3.54 18.05
CA HIS A 411 5.11 -2.65 16.90
C HIS A 411 3.81 -3.06 16.20
N GLN A 412 3.60 -4.37 16.04
CA GLN A 412 2.39 -4.92 15.45
C GLN A 412 1.12 -4.54 16.22
N ASP A 413 1.13 -4.69 17.55
CA ASP A 413 -0.01 -4.32 18.41
C ASP A 413 -0.33 -2.81 18.34
N GLN A 414 0.69 -1.95 18.32
CA GLN A 414 0.51 -0.49 18.19
C GLN A 414 -0.11 -0.11 16.83
N LEU A 415 0.39 -0.68 15.74
CA LEU A 415 -0.12 -0.44 14.39
C LEU A 415 -1.55 -0.97 14.22
N GLU A 416 -1.84 -2.17 14.73
CA GLU A 416 -3.17 -2.78 14.60
C GLU A 416 -4.22 -2.07 15.47
N LYS A 417 -3.84 -1.55 16.65
CA LYS A 417 -4.71 -0.65 17.44
C LYS A 417 -5.01 0.66 16.69
N SER A 418 -4.08 1.10 15.85
CA SER A 418 -4.23 2.23 14.94
C SER A 418 -4.86 1.86 13.59
N ALA A 419 -5.54 0.70 13.53
CA ALA A 419 -6.32 0.25 12.38
C ALA A 419 -5.53 -0.06 11.09
N PHE A 420 -4.20 -0.14 11.15
CA PHE A 420 -3.41 -0.62 10.03
C PHE A 420 -3.56 -2.13 9.85
N ILE A 421 -3.54 -2.58 8.59
CA ILE A 421 -3.35 -3.99 8.26
C ILE A 421 -1.87 -4.32 8.51
N THR A 422 -1.63 -5.31 9.36
CA THR A 422 -0.29 -5.72 9.80
C THR A 422 -0.02 -7.19 9.46
N ALA A 423 1.21 -7.63 9.66
CA ALA A 423 1.59 -9.04 9.60
C ALA A 423 2.41 -9.38 10.84
N LYS A 424 2.40 -10.65 11.25
CA LYS A 424 3.00 -11.11 12.50
C LYS A 424 3.58 -12.51 12.39
N ARG A 425 4.41 -12.85 13.37
CA ARG A 425 4.89 -14.21 13.63
C ARG A 425 4.07 -14.75 14.81
N TYR A 426 3.79 -16.06 14.82
CA TYR A 426 3.14 -16.74 15.95
C TYR A 426 4.15 -17.66 16.60
N ALA A 427 4.33 -17.56 17.92
CA ALA A 427 5.14 -18.52 18.67
C ALA A 427 4.60 -19.95 18.44
N GLY A 428 5.47 -20.85 17.97
CA GLY A 428 5.12 -22.23 17.65
C GLY A 428 4.63 -22.49 16.22
N LEU A 429 4.54 -21.47 15.36
CA LEU A 429 4.29 -21.63 13.92
C LEU A 429 5.45 -21.03 13.11
N SER A 430 5.80 -21.69 12.00
CA SER A 430 6.80 -21.17 11.06
C SER A 430 6.18 -20.20 10.06
N GLY A 431 6.89 -19.11 9.77
CA GLY A 431 6.52 -18.13 8.75
C GLY A 431 5.73 -16.93 9.28
N VAL A 432 5.34 -16.06 8.35
CA VAL A 432 4.62 -14.82 8.62
C VAL A 432 3.13 -15.01 8.31
N TYR A 433 2.26 -14.45 9.13
CA TYR A 433 0.81 -14.50 8.96
C TYR A 433 0.24 -13.09 8.97
N TRP A 434 -0.90 -12.89 8.33
CA TRP A 434 -1.62 -11.62 8.43
C TRP A 434 -2.13 -11.39 9.86
N GLY A 435 -2.06 -10.14 10.30
CA GLY A 435 -2.80 -9.63 11.45
C GLY A 435 -4.24 -9.32 11.05
N ASP A 436 -4.84 -8.35 11.71
CA ASP A 436 -6.23 -7.96 11.45
C ASP A 436 -6.40 -7.12 10.15
N GLU A 437 -7.56 -7.24 9.51
CA GLU A 437 -7.94 -6.54 8.28
C GLU A 437 -8.80 -5.29 8.55
N LYS A 438 -8.24 -4.35 9.29
CA LYS A 438 -9.00 -3.16 9.70
C LYS A 438 -9.14 -2.11 8.59
N THR A 439 -10.26 -1.39 8.63
CA THR A 439 -10.46 -0.14 7.90
C THR A 439 -10.04 1.03 8.78
N MET A 440 -9.81 2.19 8.18
CA MET A 440 -9.52 3.42 8.88
C MET A 440 -10.74 4.03 9.58
N ALA A 441 -11.81 3.27 9.81
CA ALA A 441 -12.94 3.74 10.61
C ALA A 441 -12.54 4.00 12.06
N ASP A 442 -13.36 4.78 12.76
CA ASP A 442 -13.25 4.91 14.21
C ASP A 442 -13.56 3.58 14.92
N VAL A 443 -12.99 3.40 16.11
CA VAL A 443 -13.13 2.19 16.92
C VAL A 443 -14.56 1.89 17.39
N THR A 444 -15.48 2.85 17.23
CA THR A 444 -16.90 2.70 17.51
C THR A 444 -17.73 2.35 16.28
N SER A 445 -17.12 2.32 15.09
CA SER A 445 -17.81 2.02 13.83
C SER A 445 -18.06 0.52 13.67
N ASP A 446 -19.22 0.13 13.17
CA ASP A 446 -19.48 -1.26 12.78
C ASP A 446 -18.64 -1.71 11.58
N TYR A 447 -18.10 -0.76 10.81
CA TYR A 447 -17.32 -1.02 9.60
C TYR A 447 -15.81 -1.08 9.83
N GLN A 448 -15.37 -1.36 11.05
CA GLN A 448 -13.94 -1.46 11.41
C GLN A 448 -13.17 -2.54 10.67
N TYR A 449 -13.85 -3.53 10.08
CA TYR A 449 -13.20 -4.69 9.46
C TYR A 449 -13.61 -4.85 8.01
N LEU A 450 -12.64 -5.16 7.15
CA LEU A 450 -12.90 -5.47 5.75
C LEU A 450 -13.85 -6.66 5.60
N THR A 451 -13.81 -7.65 6.50
CA THR A 451 -14.76 -8.76 6.50
C THR A 451 -16.22 -8.33 6.60
N VAL A 452 -16.53 -7.32 7.43
CA VAL A 452 -17.86 -6.74 7.52
C VAL A 452 -18.17 -5.94 6.25
N LEU A 453 -17.22 -5.09 5.85
CA LEU A 453 -17.39 -4.18 4.73
C LEU A 453 -17.71 -4.92 3.42
N ARG A 454 -16.95 -5.96 3.11
CA ARG A 454 -17.08 -6.77 1.89
C ARG A 454 -18.44 -7.47 1.82
N VAL A 455 -18.90 -8.04 2.94
CA VAL A 455 -20.24 -8.66 3.03
C VAL A 455 -21.34 -7.63 2.80
N VAL A 456 -21.25 -6.48 3.45
CA VAL A 456 -22.26 -5.41 3.32
C VAL A 456 -22.29 -4.86 1.89
N PHE A 457 -21.14 -4.63 1.28
CA PHE A 457 -21.04 -4.13 -0.10
C PHE A 457 -21.67 -5.10 -1.10
N LYS A 458 -21.41 -6.39 -0.95
CA LYS A 458 -22.06 -7.45 -1.73
C LYS A 458 -23.57 -7.46 -1.52
N ALA A 459 -24.01 -7.44 -0.27
CA ALA A 459 -25.44 -7.47 0.08
C ALA A 459 -26.20 -6.28 -0.51
N ILE A 460 -25.65 -5.07 -0.40
CA ILE A 460 -26.26 -3.83 -0.93
C ILE A 460 -26.38 -3.88 -2.45
N ARG A 461 -25.34 -4.33 -3.16
CA ARG A 461 -25.40 -4.49 -4.62
C ARG A 461 -26.54 -5.41 -5.03
N LYS A 462 -26.65 -6.57 -4.38
CA LYS A 462 -27.71 -7.55 -4.68
C LYS A 462 -29.10 -7.04 -4.31
N ALA A 463 -29.26 -6.46 -3.12
CA ALA A 463 -30.51 -5.90 -2.64
C ALA A 463 -31.01 -4.77 -3.55
N ARG A 464 -30.11 -3.88 -4.00
CA ARG A 464 -30.46 -2.79 -4.90
C ARG A 464 -30.97 -3.29 -6.26
N ILE A 465 -30.25 -4.23 -6.89
CA ILE A 465 -30.68 -4.80 -8.17
C ILE A 465 -32.04 -5.50 -8.01
N ALA A 466 -32.26 -6.18 -6.89
CA ALA A 466 -33.54 -6.83 -6.60
C ALA A 466 -34.68 -5.81 -6.40
N ALA A 467 -34.44 -4.76 -5.62
CA ALA A 467 -35.41 -3.70 -5.35
C ALA A 467 -35.80 -2.92 -6.62
N LEU A 468 -34.84 -2.68 -7.52
CA LEU A 468 -35.09 -1.97 -8.79
C LEU A 468 -36.14 -2.67 -9.67
N LYS A 469 -36.33 -3.99 -9.52
CA LYS A 469 -37.34 -4.74 -10.29
C LYS A 469 -38.77 -4.40 -9.87
N SER A 470 -38.96 -3.76 -8.73
CA SER A 470 -40.25 -3.31 -8.22
C SER A 470 -40.48 -1.80 -8.42
N MET A 471 -39.59 -1.11 -9.15
CA MET A 471 -39.83 0.29 -9.50
C MET A 471 -40.99 0.41 -10.48
N TYR A 472 -41.92 1.33 -10.20
CA TYR A 472 -43.17 1.54 -10.93
C TYR A 472 -44.18 0.38 -10.87
N ASP A 473 -43.96 -0.58 -9.97
CA ASP A 473 -44.92 -1.63 -9.65
C ASP A 473 -46.05 -1.07 -8.76
N GLU A 474 -47.27 -1.60 -8.87
CA GLU A 474 -48.36 -1.18 -8.00
C GLU A 474 -48.13 -1.67 -6.56
N ALA A 475 -48.19 -0.75 -5.57
CA ALA A 475 -48.04 -1.13 -4.15
C ALA A 475 -49.04 -2.23 -3.72
N GLY A 476 -50.21 -2.27 -4.36
CA GLY A 476 -51.11 -3.43 -4.39
C GLY A 476 -51.70 -3.57 -5.78
N ASP A 477 -51.59 -4.75 -6.39
CA ASP A 477 -52.14 -5.02 -7.72
C ASP A 477 -53.66 -5.27 -7.61
N PRO A 478 -54.52 -4.39 -8.16
CA PRO A 478 -55.97 -4.54 -8.10
C PRO A 478 -56.48 -5.75 -8.92
N THR A 479 -55.65 -6.37 -9.75
CA THR A 479 -55.97 -7.50 -10.62
C THR A 479 -55.52 -8.86 -10.07
N LEU A 480 -54.51 -8.89 -9.18
CA LEU A 480 -53.96 -10.13 -8.58
C LEU A 480 -54.40 -10.38 -7.13
N GLY A 481 -55.10 -9.43 -6.50
CA GLY A 481 -55.65 -9.56 -5.13
C GLY A 481 -54.64 -9.26 -4.00
N GLU A 482 -55.11 -9.18 -2.76
CA GLU A 482 -54.33 -8.71 -1.59
C GLU A 482 -53.03 -9.51 -1.33
N SER A 483 -52.99 -10.79 -1.72
CA SER A 483 -51.86 -11.70 -1.45
C SER A 483 -50.71 -11.58 -2.46
N ALA A 484 -50.87 -10.78 -3.51
CA ALA A 484 -49.92 -10.63 -4.62
C ALA A 484 -49.55 -9.15 -4.89
N GLY A 485 -49.66 -8.29 -3.88
CA GLY A 485 -49.32 -6.86 -4.00
C GLY A 485 -47.81 -6.60 -4.17
N GLY A 486 -47.47 -5.51 -4.86
CA GLY A 486 -46.08 -5.16 -5.19
C GLY A 486 -45.15 -4.96 -3.99
N LEU A 487 -45.68 -4.60 -2.81
CA LEU A 487 -44.87 -4.51 -1.58
C LEU A 487 -44.35 -5.87 -1.09
N ALA A 488 -45.20 -6.90 -1.13
CA ALA A 488 -44.80 -8.26 -0.76
C ALA A 488 -43.80 -8.83 -1.79
N TYR A 489 -43.99 -8.49 -3.08
CA TYR A 489 -43.08 -8.85 -4.14
C TYR A 489 -41.70 -8.17 -3.97
N LEU A 490 -41.67 -6.88 -3.64
CA LEU A 490 -40.45 -6.12 -3.32
C LEU A 490 -39.68 -6.77 -2.16
N GLN A 491 -40.35 -7.02 -1.04
CA GLN A 491 -39.73 -7.66 0.12
C GLN A 491 -39.15 -9.03 -0.24
N LEU A 492 -39.94 -9.89 -0.88
CA LEU A 492 -39.53 -11.23 -1.26
C LEU A 492 -38.35 -11.23 -2.25
N ASN A 493 -38.30 -10.29 -3.18
CA ASN A 493 -37.18 -10.15 -4.11
C ASN A 493 -35.87 -9.80 -3.40
N ILE A 494 -35.91 -8.87 -2.44
CA ILE A 494 -34.74 -8.51 -1.64
C ILE A 494 -34.31 -9.71 -0.78
N GLU A 495 -35.24 -10.36 -0.09
CA GLU A 495 -34.96 -11.56 0.72
C GLU A 495 -34.33 -12.68 -0.12
N ASN A 496 -34.86 -12.95 -1.33
CA ASN A 496 -34.31 -13.94 -2.25
C ASN A 496 -32.90 -13.58 -2.70
N ALA A 497 -32.62 -12.30 -2.97
CA ALA A 497 -31.29 -11.84 -3.32
C ALA A 497 -30.30 -11.99 -2.16
N LEU A 498 -30.70 -11.63 -0.94
CA LEU A 498 -29.87 -11.76 0.25
C LEU A 498 -29.69 -13.24 0.69
N ASN A 499 -30.68 -14.09 0.45
CA ASN A 499 -30.59 -15.55 0.66
C ASN A 499 -29.47 -16.20 -0.16
N THR A 500 -29.02 -15.58 -1.25
CA THR A 500 -27.86 -16.07 -2.01
C THR A 500 -26.54 -16.00 -1.22
N LEU A 501 -26.37 -15.01 -0.33
CA LEU A 501 -25.20 -14.94 0.55
C LEU A 501 -25.29 -15.96 1.69
N VAL A 502 -26.51 -16.18 2.22
CA VAL A 502 -26.75 -17.16 3.29
C VAL A 502 -26.48 -18.58 2.80
N ARG A 503 -26.93 -18.90 1.58
CA ARG A 503 -26.78 -20.22 0.95
C ARG A 503 -25.45 -20.43 0.22
N ALA A 504 -24.59 -19.41 0.16
CA ALA A 504 -23.26 -19.55 -0.42
C ALA A 504 -22.48 -20.69 0.28
N VAL A 505 -21.55 -21.31 -0.44
CA VAL A 505 -20.69 -22.37 0.12
C VAL A 505 -19.24 -21.95 -0.07
N PRO A 506 -18.54 -21.54 1.00
CA PRO A 506 -19.02 -21.35 2.38
C PRO A 506 -20.03 -20.19 2.52
N SER A 507 -20.87 -20.23 3.55
CA SER A 507 -21.88 -19.19 3.82
C SER A 507 -21.22 -17.84 4.12
N GLU A 508 -21.67 -16.79 3.43
CA GLU A 508 -21.08 -15.45 3.50
C GLU A 508 -21.80 -14.55 4.50
N MET A 509 -23.02 -14.91 4.89
CA MET A 509 -23.83 -14.17 5.85
C MET A 509 -24.67 -15.17 6.65
N ALA A 510 -24.77 -15.00 7.97
CA ALA A 510 -25.47 -15.95 8.82
C ALA A 510 -26.99 -15.90 8.62
N ALA A 511 -27.55 -14.70 8.51
CA ALA A 511 -28.97 -14.45 8.30
C ALA A 511 -29.21 -13.00 7.83
N HIS A 512 -30.46 -12.67 7.53
CA HIS A 512 -30.92 -11.30 7.29
C HIS A 512 -32.33 -11.12 7.83
N GLN A 513 -32.78 -9.87 7.87
CA GLN A 513 -34.18 -9.50 8.02
C GLN A 513 -34.47 -8.35 7.06
N VAL A 514 -35.57 -8.45 6.31
CA VAL A 514 -36.09 -7.36 5.48
C VAL A 514 -37.47 -6.99 6.02
N LEU A 515 -37.68 -5.72 6.31
CA LEU A 515 -38.94 -5.23 6.88
C LEU A 515 -39.39 -4.00 6.10
N ILE A 516 -40.68 -3.96 5.72
CA ILE A 516 -41.34 -2.76 5.24
C ILE A 516 -42.22 -2.26 6.40
N PRO A 517 -41.86 -1.16 7.09
CA PRO A 517 -42.68 -0.61 8.15
C PRO A 517 -44.12 -0.34 7.70
N GLU A 518 -45.10 -0.63 8.56
CA GLU A 518 -46.51 -0.36 8.28
C GLU A 518 -46.84 1.13 8.34
N GLY A 519 -47.92 1.55 7.67
CA GLY A 519 -48.47 2.91 7.79
C GLY A 519 -47.69 4.01 7.05
N GLN A 520 -46.79 3.64 6.14
CA GLN A 520 -46.05 4.61 5.34
C GLN A 520 -46.94 5.32 4.31
N ASP A 521 -46.72 6.61 4.10
CA ASP A 521 -47.31 7.37 3.00
C ASP A 521 -46.53 7.11 1.69
N ILE A 522 -46.83 5.96 1.08
CA ILE A 522 -46.12 5.46 -0.10
C ILE A 522 -46.31 6.36 -1.32
N VAL A 523 -47.47 6.99 -1.44
CA VAL A 523 -47.82 7.82 -2.61
C VAL A 523 -46.96 9.08 -2.66
N ASN A 524 -46.75 9.74 -1.51
CA ASN A 524 -46.02 11.00 -1.46
C ASN A 524 -44.51 10.81 -1.20
N ASN A 525 -44.12 9.76 -0.48
CA ASN A 525 -42.74 9.59 0.00
C ASN A 525 -42.02 8.33 -0.53
N GLY A 526 -42.71 7.47 -1.27
CA GLY A 526 -42.19 6.17 -1.70
C GLY A 526 -42.16 5.13 -0.57
N VAL A 527 -41.51 3.99 -0.83
CA VAL A 527 -41.43 2.86 0.12
C VAL A 527 -40.07 2.85 0.80
N ALA A 528 -40.06 2.93 2.13
CA ALA A 528 -38.90 2.63 2.96
C ALA A 528 -38.85 1.14 3.27
N VAL A 529 -37.67 0.54 3.06
CA VAL A 529 -37.36 -0.85 3.39
C VAL A 529 -36.18 -0.85 4.35
N GLU A 530 -36.33 -1.50 5.50
CA GLU A 530 -35.29 -1.70 6.48
C GLU A 530 -34.65 -3.07 6.28
N MET A 531 -33.32 -3.11 6.26
CA MET A 531 -32.56 -4.35 6.11
C MET A 531 -31.59 -4.52 7.27
N THR A 532 -31.71 -5.63 7.99
CA THR A 532 -30.73 -6.07 9.00
C THR A 532 -29.88 -7.19 8.41
N LEU A 533 -28.57 -6.98 8.32
CA LEU A 533 -27.62 -7.96 7.80
C LEU A 533 -26.88 -8.62 8.97
N ILE A 534 -26.95 -9.95 9.09
CA ILE A 534 -26.37 -10.70 10.21
C ILE A 534 -25.12 -11.44 9.74
N GLY A 535 -23.94 -10.90 10.05
CA GLY A 535 -22.65 -11.43 9.61
C GLY A 535 -22.22 -12.73 10.28
N VAL A 536 -21.24 -13.41 9.68
CA VAL A 536 -20.58 -14.59 10.27
C VAL A 536 -19.56 -14.13 11.33
N PRO A 537 -19.60 -14.64 12.58
CA PRO A 537 -18.67 -14.21 13.62
C PRO A 537 -17.23 -14.67 13.34
N ILE A 538 -16.25 -13.80 13.62
CA ILE A 538 -14.81 -14.06 13.46
C ILE A 538 -14.14 -14.16 14.84
N ILE A 539 -13.37 -15.24 15.05
CA ILE A 539 -12.57 -15.41 16.26
C ILE A 539 -11.30 -14.57 16.13
N ARG A 540 -11.18 -13.51 16.94
CA ARG A 540 -9.99 -12.63 16.97
C ARG A 540 -9.07 -12.89 18.16
N SER A 541 -9.57 -13.53 19.22
CA SER A 541 -8.79 -13.89 20.41
C SER A 541 -9.25 -15.22 20.98
N ILE A 542 -8.30 -16.03 21.46
CA ILE A 542 -8.54 -17.28 22.18
C ILE A 542 -7.78 -17.18 23.51
N LYS A 543 -8.45 -17.44 24.63
CA LYS A 543 -7.83 -17.50 25.97
C LYS A 543 -7.93 -18.94 26.49
N LEU A 544 -6.78 -19.55 26.79
CA LEU A 544 -6.70 -20.90 27.35
C LEU A 544 -6.37 -20.80 28.84
N TYR A 545 -7.20 -21.40 29.68
CA TYR A 545 -7.00 -21.45 31.13
C TYR A 545 -6.65 -22.90 31.52
N ALA A 546 -5.36 -23.18 31.70
CA ALA A 546 -4.90 -24.49 32.16
C ALA A 546 -4.74 -24.48 33.68
N SER A 547 -5.29 -25.49 34.36
CA SER A 547 -5.03 -25.75 35.77
C SER A 547 -4.54 -27.18 35.95
N TYR A 548 -3.61 -27.39 36.89
CA TYR A 548 -3.13 -28.72 37.25
C TYR A 548 -3.86 -29.19 38.51
N VAL A 549 -4.43 -30.39 38.46
CA VAL A 549 -5.10 -31.02 39.60
C VAL A 549 -4.58 -32.44 39.76
N TYR A 550 -4.32 -32.84 41.01
CA TYR A 550 -3.92 -34.20 41.33
C TYR A 550 -5.09 -35.18 41.21
N ALA A 551 -4.83 -36.35 40.63
CA ALA A 551 -5.77 -37.45 40.59
C ALA A 551 -6.20 -37.85 42.01
N GLY A 552 -7.52 -37.98 42.26
CA GLY A 552 -8.03 -38.33 43.59
C GLY A 552 -8.34 -37.13 44.50
N GLY A 553 -7.96 -35.92 44.10
CA GLY A 553 -8.13 -34.70 44.91
C GLY A 553 -9.55 -34.13 44.85
N ALA A 554 -9.86 -33.21 45.77
CA ALA A 554 -11.17 -32.56 45.89
C ALA A 554 -11.61 -31.75 44.65
N PHE A 555 -10.66 -31.42 43.76
CA PHE A 555 -10.91 -30.68 42.53
C PHE A 555 -10.75 -31.55 41.27
N ASP A 556 -10.54 -32.86 41.42
CA ASP A 556 -10.44 -33.78 40.28
C ASP A 556 -11.81 -33.87 39.60
N PRO A 557 -11.97 -33.35 38.37
CA PRO A 557 -13.26 -33.24 37.72
C PRO A 557 -13.87 -34.61 37.36
N ARG A 558 -13.08 -35.69 37.45
CA ARG A 558 -13.56 -37.06 37.22
C ARG A 558 -14.29 -37.64 38.44
N LEU A 559 -14.14 -37.00 39.60
CA LEU A 559 -14.80 -37.39 40.84
C LEU A 559 -16.07 -36.57 41.13
N ALA A 560 -16.35 -35.56 40.31
CA ALA A 560 -17.54 -34.70 40.40
C ALA A 560 -18.77 -35.32 39.73
#